data_AF-A0A8K0KTQ9-F1
#
_entry.id   AF-A0A8K0KTQ9-F1
#
_cell.length_a   1.000
_cell.length_b   1.000
_cell.length_c   1.000
_cell.angle_alpha   90.00
_cell.angle_beta   90.00
_cell.angle_gamma   90.00
#
_symmetry.space_group_name_H-M   'P 1'
#
loop_
_entity.id
_entity.type
_entity.pdbx_description
1 polymer ?
#
loop_
_entity_poly.entity_id
_entity_poly.type
_entity_poly.pdbx_seq_one_letter_code
_entity_poly.pdbx_strand_id
1 'polypeptide(L)'
;MLAIAVTFFSYFGYAFMLGACTLRDATGNVTDYQQALNESLPDPWVYLSNCTERTCQYGLENDSQAMELVSAWGPLIYGGCFAATLSSAIASLVGAPRVLQALAKDKLYPLIGFFAEGYGANNDPVRGYVLVFIISLGCILIGEFQYKKGCN
;
A
#
# COMPACT_ATOMS: atom_id res chain seq x y z
N MET A 1 13.89 18.39 -5.57
CA MET A 1 13.69 17.96 -6.97
C MET A 1 14.38 16.64 -7.29
N LEU A 2 15.64 16.41 -6.86
CA LEU A 2 16.33 15.12 -7.04
C LEU A 2 15.53 13.91 -6.51
N ALA A 3 14.96 14.02 -5.30
CA ALA A 3 14.17 12.93 -4.71
C ALA A 3 12.95 12.52 -5.55
N ILE A 4 12.25 13.51 -6.13
CA ILE A 4 11.07 13.28 -6.99
C ILE A 4 11.49 12.54 -8.26
N ALA A 5 12.61 12.95 -8.87
CA ALA A 5 13.14 12.29 -10.05
C ALA A 5 13.50 10.82 -9.75
N VAL A 6 14.21 10.56 -8.64
CA VAL A 6 14.60 9.20 -8.23
C VAL A 6 13.36 8.31 -8.02
N THR A 7 12.33 8.81 -7.33
CA THR A 7 11.09 8.04 -7.13
C THR A 7 10.37 7.76 -8.44
N PHE A 8 10.36 8.72 -9.37
CA PHE A 8 9.71 8.53 -10.67
C PHE A 8 10.39 7.41 -11.48
N PHE A 9 11.72 7.43 -11.54
CA PHE A 9 12.48 6.39 -12.22
C PHE A 9 12.35 5.03 -11.54
N SER A 10 12.34 4.97 -10.20
CA SER A 10 12.16 3.69 -9.50
C SER A 10 10.79 3.09 -9.76
N TYR A 11 9.71 3.87 -9.69
CA TYR A 11 8.35 3.39 -10.00
C TYR A 11 8.24 2.85 -11.43
N PHE A 12 8.82 3.54 -12.40
CA PHE A 12 8.81 3.07 -13.79
C PHE A 12 9.59 1.77 -13.97
N GLY A 13 10.76 1.65 -13.33
CA GLY A 13 11.56 0.44 -13.34
C GLY A 13 10.82 -0.76 -12.73
N TYR A 14 10.15 -0.57 -11.59
CA TYR A 14 9.34 -1.62 -10.97
C TYR A 14 8.18 -2.05 -11.86
N ALA A 15 7.47 -1.11 -12.48
CA ALA A 15 6.35 -1.43 -13.38
C ALA A 15 6.80 -2.29 -14.58
N PHE A 16 7.94 -1.95 -15.19
CA PHE A 16 8.49 -2.71 -16.31
C PHE A 16 8.92 -4.13 -15.88
N MET A 17 9.61 -4.25 -14.74
CA MET A 17 10.05 -5.55 -14.21
C MET A 17 8.89 -6.47 -13.86
N LEU A 18 7.86 -5.95 -13.18
CA LEU A 18 6.68 -6.74 -12.84
C LEU A 18 5.90 -7.17 -14.09
N GLY A 19 5.72 -6.27 -15.06
CA GLY A 19 5.05 -6.61 -16.33
C GLY A 19 5.81 -7.62 -17.20
N ALA A 20 7.13 -7.68 -17.10
CA ALA A 20 7.95 -8.64 -17.85
C ALA A 20 8.02 -10.04 -17.20
N CYS A 21 7.86 -10.13 -15.88
CA CYS A 21 8.10 -11.36 -15.12
C CYS A 21 6.84 -12.01 -14.54
N THR A 22 5.68 -11.35 -14.59
CA THR A 22 4.43 -11.88 -14.01
C THR A 22 3.30 -11.93 -15.04
N LEU A 23 2.42 -12.93 -14.89
CA LEU A 23 1.21 -13.06 -15.70
C LEU A 23 0.06 -12.28 -15.05
N ARG A 24 -0.88 -11.80 -15.87
CA ARG A 24 -2.07 -11.08 -15.37
C ARG A 24 -2.92 -11.97 -14.47
N ASP A 25 -3.15 -13.21 -14.91
CA ASP A 25 -3.95 -14.22 -14.23
C ASP A 25 -3.16 -15.53 -14.16
N ALA A 26 -3.22 -16.23 -13.02
CA ALA A 26 -2.55 -17.51 -12.81
C ALA A 26 -3.34 -18.43 -11.85
N THR A 27 -3.47 -19.70 -12.22
CA THR A 27 -4.12 -20.73 -11.39
C THR A 27 -3.30 -21.10 -10.13
N GLY A 28 -1.96 -21.07 -10.21
CA GLY A 28 -1.07 -21.45 -9.11
C GLY A 28 -1.03 -22.94 -8.76
N ASN A 29 -1.68 -23.79 -9.56
CA ASN A 29 -1.70 -25.24 -9.35
C ASN A 29 -0.50 -25.94 -10.01
N VAL A 30 0.26 -26.69 -9.22
CA VAL A 30 1.46 -27.41 -9.67
C VAL A 30 1.15 -28.55 -10.64
N THR A 31 -0.03 -29.17 -10.53
CA THR A 31 -0.43 -30.26 -11.44
C THR A 31 -0.66 -29.75 -12.86
N ASP A 32 -1.23 -28.56 -13.00
CA ASP A 32 -1.50 -27.92 -14.29
C ASP A 32 -0.20 -27.49 -14.96
N TYR A 33 0.76 -26.99 -14.16
CA TYR A 33 2.09 -26.66 -14.64
C TYR A 33 2.84 -27.91 -15.11
N GLN A 34 2.79 -29.00 -14.34
CA GLN A 34 3.39 -30.27 -14.72
C GLN A 34 2.72 -30.88 -15.96
N GLN A 35 1.40 -30.79 -16.08
CA GLN A 35 0.67 -31.27 -17.26
C GLN A 35 1.02 -30.46 -18.50
N ALA A 36 1.11 -29.13 -18.38
CA ALA A 36 1.50 -28.26 -19.50
C ALA A 36 2.94 -28.53 -20.00
N LEU A 37 3.86 -28.88 -19.09
CA LEU A 37 5.22 -29.31 -19.45
C LEU A 37 5.26 -30.73 -20.03
N ASN A 38 4.50 -31.67 -19.47
CA ASN A 38 4.50 -33.08 -19.89
C ASN A 38 3.84 -33.27 -21.26
N GLU A 39 2.76 -32.53 -21.55
CA GLU A 39 2.04 -32.62 -22.83
C GLU A 39 2.72 -31.82 -23.95
N SER A 40 3.86 -31.16 -23.68
CA SER A 40 4.58 -30.31 -24.65
C SER A 40 3.62 -29.35 -25.37
N LEU A 41 2.67 -28.77 -24.62
CA LEU A 41 1.72 -27.83 -25.19
C LEU A 41 2.50 -26.67 -25.81
N PRO A 42 2.11 -26.19 -27.00
CA PRO A 42 2.84 -25.13 -27.71
C PRO A 42 2.96 -23.85 -26.86
N ASP A 43 2.00 -23.60 -25.95
CA ASP A 43 1.92 -22.38 -25.14
C ASP A 43 1.51 -22.67 -23.66
N PRO A 44 2.41 -23.16 -22.79
CA PRO A 44 2.09 -23.53 -21.40
C PRO A 44 1.51 -22.36 -20.57
N TRP A 45 1.96 -21.13 -20.87
CA TRP A 45 1.56 -19.90 -20.18
C TRP A 45 0.14 -19.46 -20.53
N VAL A 46 -0.35 -19.80 -21.73
CA VAL A 46 -1.73 -19.52 -22.16
C VAL A 46 -2.69 -20.45 -21.42
N TYR A 47 -2.29 -21.70 -21.21
CA TYR A 47 -3.06 -22.64 -20.41
C TYR A 47 -3.12 -22.20 -18.93
N LEU A 48 -2.00 -21.77 -18.36
CA LEU A 48 -1.90 -21.33 -16.96
C LEU A 48 -2.69 -20.03 -16.66
N SER A 49 -2.84 -19.15 -17.65
CA SER A 49 -3.60 -17.91 -17.57
C SER A 49 -5.06 -18.02 -18.03
N ASN A 50 -5.48 -19.20 -18.52
CA ASN A 50 -6.86 -19.44 -18.89
C ASN A 50 -7.71 -19.73 -17.66
N CYS A 51 -8.51 -18.74 -17.28
CA CYS A 51 -9.42 -18.75 -16.14
C CYS A 51 -10.90 -18.73 -16.57
N THR A 52 -11.22 -19.15 -17.81
CA THR A 52 -12.60 -19.08 -18.33
C THR A 52 -13.54 -20.07 -17.65
N GLU A 53 -13.04 -21.24 -17.23
CA GLU A 53 -13.82 -22.28 -16.54
C GLU A 53 -13.42 -22.49 -15.07
N ARG A 54 -12.46 -21.70 -14.56
CA ARG A 54 -11.86 -21.87 -13.23
C ARG A 54 -11.46 -20.55 -12.59
N THR A 55 -11.47 -20.50 -11.26
CA THR A 55 -11.05 -19.31 -10.51
C THR A 55 -9.52 -19.28 -10.37
N CYS A 56 -8.90 -18.19 -10.81
CA CYS A 56 -7.45 -18.00 -10.68
C CYS A 56 -7.18 -17.14 -9.45
N GLN A 57 -6.54 -17.71 -8.42
CA GLN A 57 -6.25 -17.00 -7.17
C GLN A 57 -4.96 -16.16 -7.24
N TYR A 58 -4.11 -16.43 -8.22
CA TYR A 58 -2.82 -15.77 -8.39
C TYR A 58 -2.79 -14.95 -9.67
N GLY A 59 -1.76 -14.12 -9.82
CA GLY A 59 -1.60 -13.21 -10.94
C GLY A 59 -1.62 -11.76 -10.48
N LEU A 60 -1.17 -10.85 -11.34
CA LEU A 60 -1.05 -9.43 -11.00
C LEU A 60 -2.41 -8.77 -10.68
N GLU A 61 -3.50 -9.27 -11.26
CA GLU A 61 -4.84 -8.73 -11.04
C GLU A 61 -5.48 -9.23 -9.73
N ASN A 62 -5.26 -10.50 -9.38
CA ASN A 62 -5.96 -11.12 -8.26
C ASN A 62 -5.12 -11.23 -6.97
N ASP A 63 -3.78 -11.13 -7.05
CA ASP A 63 -2.90 -11.22 -5.90
C ASP A 63 -2.17 -9.90 -5.61
N SER A 64 -2.57 -9.26 -4.51
CA SER A 64 -1.93 -8.03 -4.00
C SER A 64 -0.53 -8.27 -3.41
N GLN A 65 -0.14 -9.53 -3.17
CA GLN A 65 1.17 -9.94 -2.68
C GLN A 65 2.08 -10.50 -3.80
N ALA A 66 1.77 -10.24 -5.07
CA ALA A 66 2.59 -10.71 -6.20
C ALA A 66 4.07 -10.26 -6.13
N MET A 67 4.36 -9.09 -5.55
CA MET A 67 5.75 -8.62 -5.34
C MET A 67 6.54 -9.49 -4.34
N GLU A 68 5.86 -10.15 -3.40
CA GLU A 68 6.49 -11.09 -2.47
C GLU A 68 6.84 -12.41 -3.18
N LEU A 69 5.97 -12.89 -4.07
CA LEU A 69 6.16 -14.14 -4.82
C LEU A 69 7.38 -14.10 -5.75
N VAL A 70 7.73 -12.93 -6.29
CA VAL A 70 8.88 -12.74 -7.18
C VAL A 70 10.18 -12.47 -6.39
N SER A 71 10.09 -12.22 -5.08
CA SER A 71 11.25 -11.92 -4.25
C SER A 71 12.10 -13.16 -3.96
N ALA A 72 13.42 -12.96 -3.89
CA ALA A 72 14.35 -14.00 -3.42
C ALA A 72 14.13 -14.36 -1.94
N TRP A 73 13.61 -13.42 -1.13
CA TRP A 73 13.31 -13.63 0.28
C TRP A 73 12.06 -12.86 0.70
N GLY A 74 10.93 -13.58 0.83
CA GLY A 74 9.62 -13.01 1.19
C GLY A 74 9.60 -12.17 2.49
N PRO A 75 10.18 -12.66 3.60
CA PRO A 75 10.16 -11.93 4.88
C PRO A 75 10.83 -10.54 4.82
N LEU A 76 11.83 -10.37 3.95
CA LEU A 76 12.52 -9.09 3.79
C LEU A 76 11.61 -8.03 3.15
N ILE A 77 10.81 -8.43 2.15
CA ILE A 77 9.85 -7.53 1.49
C ILE A 77 8.75 -7.14 2.47
N TYR A 78 8.23 -8.09 3.23
CA TYR A 78 7.23 -7.81 4.25
C TYR A 78 7.76 -6.83 5.31
N GLY A 79 8.98 -7.03 5.80
CA GLY A 79 9.64 -6.11 6.73
C GLY A 79 9.84 -4.70 6.15
N GLY A 80 10.23 -4.61 4.88
CA GLY A 80 10.39 -3.34 4.17
C GLY A 80 9.06 -2.60 3.99
N CYS A 81 8.00 -3.31 3.61
CA CYS A 81 6.66 -2.75 3.47
C CYS A 81 6.15 -2.19 4.81
N PHE A 82 6.32 -2.95 5.89
CA PHE A 82 5.94 -2.52 7.23
C PHE A 82 6.70 -1.25 7.66
N ALA A 83 8.01 -1.20 7.42
CA ALA A 83 8.83 -0.03 7.71
C ALA A 83 8.40 1.20 6.89
N ALA A 84 8.10 1.02 5.59
CA ALA A 84 7.66 2.10 4.71
C ALA A 84 6.29 2.68 5.13
N THR A 85 5.34 1.82 5.48
CA THR A 85 4.01 2.24 5.96
C THR A 85 4.12 2.96 7.30
N LEU A 86 4.91 2.42 8.25
CA LEU A 86 5.14 3.08 9.54
C LEU A 86 5.80 4.45 9.36
N SER A 87 6.81 4.57 8.50
CA SER A 87 7.47 5.84 8.22
C SER A 87 6.49 6.90 7.70
N SER A 88 5.63 6.51 6.75
CA SER A 88 4.63 7.40 6.16
C SER A 88 3.53 7.78 7.17
N ALA A 89 3.13 6.85 8.03
CA ALA A 89 2.17 7.08 9.10
C ALA A 89 2.73 8.05 10.17
N ILE A 90 3.97 7.86 10.61
CA ILE A 90 4.60 8.73 11.60
C ILE A 90 4.81 10.14 11.03
N ALA A 91 5.26 10.25 9.78
CA ALA A 91 5.45 11.53 9.12
C ALA A 91 4.14 12.34 9.02
N SER A 92 3.03 11.70 8.66
CA SER A 92 1.72 12.34 8.57
C SER A 92 1.12 12.68 9.94
N LEU A 93 1.28 11.79 10.95
CA LEU A 93 0.81 12.01 12.32
C LEU A 93 1.50 13.23 12.98
N VAL A 94 2.78 13.47 12.67
CA VAL A 94 3.53 14.63 13.18
C VAL A 94 3.28 15.89 12.35
N GLY A 95 3.11 15.75 11.04
CA GLY A 95 2.88 16.89 10.13
C GLY A 95 1.51 17.54 10.29
N ALA A 96 0.43 16.73 10.32
CA ALA A 96 -0.95 17.23 10.37
C ALA A 96 -1.24 18.21 11.53
N PRO A 97 -0.90 17.92 12.81
CA PRO A 97 -1.21 18.82 13.91
C PRO A 97 -0.36 20.10 13.88
N ARG A 98 0.84 20.07 13.32
CA ARG A 98 1.68 21.28 13.14
C ARG A 98 1.09 22.22 12.10
N VAL A 99 0.57 21.69 11.01
CA VAL A 99 -0.14 22.48 9.99
C VAL A 99 -1.41 23.09 10.58
N LEU A 100 -2.22 22.31 11.32
CA LEU A 100 -3.41 22.82 12.00
C LEU A 100 -3.08 23.92 13.03
N GLN A 101 -1.99 23.76 13.78
CA GLN A 101 -1.53 24.77 14.73
C GLN A 101 -1.08 26.06 14.04
N ALA A 102 -0.37 25.97 12.91
CA ALA A 102 0.01 27.15 12.13
C ALA A 102 -1.22 27.90 11.62
N LEU A 103 -2.19 27.17 11.04
CA LEU A 103 -3.45 27.74 10.57
C LEU A 103 -4.30 28.38 11.70
N ALA A 104 -4.28 27.78 12.89
CA ALA A 104 -4.97 28.32 14.05
C ALA A 104 -4.31 29.61 14.59
N LYS A 105 -2.98 29.74 14.47
CA LYS A 105 -2.24 30.98 14.78
C LYS A 105 -2.53 32.10 13.79
N ASP A 106 -2.75 31.75 12.52
CA ASP A 106 -3.15 32.69 11.48
C ASP A 106 -4.58 33.22 11.65
N LYS A 107 -5.33 32.75 12.66
CA LYS A 107 -6.72 33.14 12.98
C LYS A 107 -7.67 33.06 11.79
N LEU A 108 -7.38 32.16 10.84
CA LEU A 108 -8.16 32.00 9.61
C LEU A 108 -9.59 31.50 9.91
N TYR A 109 -9.74 30.75 11.02
CA TYR A 109 -11.04 30.33 11.53
C TYR A 109 -11.17 30.65 13.04
N PRO A 110 -12.13 31.50 13.44
CA PRO A 110 -12.32 31.89 14.84
C PRO A 110 -12.75 30.71 15.74
N LEU A 111 -13.30 29.64 15.17
CA LEU A 111 -13.76 28.46 15.91
C LEU A 111 -12.62 27.52 16.36
N ILE A 112 -11.44 27.59 15.71
CA ILE A 112 -10.31 26.66 15.92
C ILE A 112 -9.21 27.28 16.81
N GLY A 113 -9.43 28.50 17.33
CA GLY A 113 -8.47 29.21 18.18
C GLY A 113 -8.04 28.41 19.42
N PHE A 114 -8.86 27.46 19.87
CA PHE A 114 -8.54 26.53 20.95
C PHE A 114 -7.32 25.62 20.67
N PHE A 115 -6.97 25.39 19.39
CA PHE A 115 -5.81 24.60 18.98
C PHE A 115 -4.55 25.44 18.70
N ALA A 116 -4.65 26.78 18.76
CA ALA A 116 -3.51 27.68 18.53
C ALA A 116 -2.51 27.66 19.70
N GLU A 117 -3.00 27.36 20.90
CA GLU A 117 -2.21 27.33 22.12
C GLU A 117 -1.44 26.01 22.23
N GLY A 118 -0.13 26.08 21.99
CA GLY A 118 0.79 24.95 22.17
C GLY A 118 1.15 24.75 23.64
N TYR A 119 1.41 23.51 24.04
CA TYR A 119 1.77 23.17 25.42
C TYR A 119 3.30 22.99 25.56
N GLY A 120 3.88 23.48 26.67
CA GLY A 120 5.30 23.30 27.00
C GLY A 120 6.28 24.24 26.28
N ALA A 121 7.58 24.13 26.61
CA ALA A 121 8.65 25.00 26.09
C ALA A 121 8.81 24.95 24.57
N ASN A 122 8.39 23.84 23.93
CA ASN A 122 8.47 23.63 22.48
C ASN A 122 7.16 23.95 21.72
N ASN A 123 6.14 24.51 22.40
CA ASN A 123 4.82 24.80 21.83
C ASN A 123 4.19 23.60 21.09
N ASP A 124 4.19 22.42 21.72
CA ASP A 124 3.69 21.21 21.08
C ASP A 124 2.15 21.19 20.99
N PRO A 125 1.56 20.87 19.82
CA PRO A 125 0.12 20.83 19.62
C PRO A 125 -0.49 19.54 20.17
N VAL A 126 -0.43 19.34 21.50
CA VAL A 126 -0.95 18.14 22.18
C VAL A 126 -2.42 17.88 21.83
N ARG A 127 -3.24 18.94 21.82
CA ARG A 127 -4.65 18.87 21.41
C ARG A 127 -4.81 18.41 19.96
N GLY A 128 -3.94 18.87 19.07
CA GLY A 128 -3.93 18.49 17.66
C GLY A 128 -3.63 17.00 17.46
N TYR A 129 -2.67 16.45 18.20
CA TYR A 129 -2.38 15.01 18.17
C TYR A 129 -3.59 14.17 18.57
N VAL A 130 -4.29 14.55 19.64
CA VAL A 130 -5.50 13.85 20.11
C VAL A 130 -6.60 13.87 19.05
N LEU A 131 -6.82 15.01 18.39
CA LEU A 131 -7.82 15.13 17.33
C LEU A 131 -7.48 14.24 16.14
N VAL A 132 -6.24 14.28 15.65
CA VAL A 132 -5.77 13.44 14.54
C VAL A 132 -5.88 11.95 14.91
N PHE A 133 -5.61 11.58 16.16
CA PHE A 133 -5.75 10.21 16.65
C PHE A 133 -7.20 9.72 16.65
N ILE A 134 -8.17 10.55 17.07
CA ILE A 134 -9.60 10.19 17.04
C ILE A 134 -10.06 10.00 15.59
N ILE A 135 -9.67 10.91 14.69
CA ILE A 135 -10.05 10.84 13.28
C ILE A 135 -9.42 9.62 12.62
N SER A 136 -8.14 9.34 12.86
CA SER A 136 -7.45 8.19 12.29
C SER A 136 -8.05 6.87 12.79
N LEU A 137 -8.39 6.76 14.08
CA LEU A 137 -9.11 5.61 14.62
C LEU A 137 -10.46 5.41 13.94
N GLY A 138 -11.22 6.49 13.71
CA GLY A 138 -12.48 6.43 12.95
C GLY A 138 -12.29 5.89 11.53
N CYS A 139 -11.24 6.34 10.82
CA CYS A 139 -10.91 5.86 9.48
C CYS A 139 -10.46 4.39 9.47
N ILE A 140 -9.67 3.95 10.45
CA ILE A 140 -9.20 2.56 10.55
C ILE A 140 -10.38 1.60 10.74
N LEU A 141 -11.36 1.97 11.58
CA LEU A 141 -12.58 1.18 11.79
C LEU A 141 -13.40 1.04 10.49
N ILE A 142 -13.40 2.04 9.61
CA ILE A 142 -14.08 1.98 8.30
C ILE A 142 -13.27 1.14 7.29
N GLY A 143 -11.94 1.21 7.33
CA GLY A 143 -11.05 0.57 6.35
C GLY A 143 -11.14 -0.96 6.33
N GLU A 144 -11.37 -1.60 7.47
CA GLU A 144 -11.51 -3.06 7.56
C GLU A 144 -12.70 -3.60 6.75
N PHE A 145 -13.73 -2.77 6.52
CA PHE A 145 -14.89 -3.14 5.71
C PHE A 145 -14.59 -3.28 4.20
N GLN A 146 -13.62 -2.53 3.66
CA GLN A 146 -13.28 -2.62 2.23
C GLN A 146 -12.46 -3.88 1.91
N TYR A 147 -11.63 -4.34 2.86
CA TYR A 147 -10.85 -5.57 2.70
C TYR A 147 -11.74 -6.81 2.50
N LYS A 148 -12.94 -6.84 3.10
CA LYS A 148 -13.89 -7.96 2.97
C LYS A 148 -14.73 -7.99 1.69
N LYS A 149 -14.74 -6.95 0.85
CA LYS A 149 -15.63 -6.90 -0.34
C LYS A 149 -15.00 -7.36 -1.65
N GLY A 150 -13.70 -7.68 -1.67
CA GLY A 150 -12.97 -8.07 -2.88
C GLY A 150 -12.91 -9.58 -3.18
N CYS A 151 -13.50 -10.44 -2.34
CA CYS A 151 -13.57 -11.88 -2.58
C CYS A 151 -15.02 -12.33 -2.64
N ASN A 152 -15.64 -12.21 -3.81
CA ASN A 152 -16.78 -13.02 -4.24
C ASN A 152 -16.68 -13.26 -5.73
#